data_AF-A0A956FDI8-F1
#
_entry.id   AF-A0A956FDI8-F1
#
_cell.length_a   1.000
_cell.length_b   1.000
_cell.length_c   1.000
_cell.angle_alpha   90.00
_cell.angle_beta   90.00
_cell.angle_gamma   90.00
#
_symmetry.space_group_name_H-M   'P 1'
#
loop_
_entity.id
_entity.type
_entity.pdbx_description
1 polymer ?
#
loop_
_entity_poly.entity_id
_entity_poly.type
_entity_poly.pdbx_seq_one_letter_code
_entity_poly.pdbx_strand_id
1 'polypeptide(L)'
;MEARPEDDACYSPCGGGLSLPEDASCLDGGTNGGTETGTTGSETGIDEGSTTGPIPCEGNDDCPDSAAPFCEPASGECVPCEGTDDPDMACASLDPSRPVCVESSCVQCTAEVSSACTGDTPVCDDATNTCVACTDHDECGEAACNLYTGACLPADGVVHVGPGQDFTTLAGAVGSFGPGTEGTIIVHENDYIEAVTVDEQRVLAFLVAAGDQPSWDTPGIATAPQLTVGDATVLIDGLTLAGNGATSSPGVLVDGGRAWVDRSRITTNAGGAIVAQAGAELTTRNCFLGGDVNDRDAVTVAGATASMLYTTLGSGFGAASALTCDGGSTVTIRNSILATRSSDPELQCGGATVDDSAAEADLGGTNTALGPMSLAWFTDFAGGDFHLSLVPAALINAGVWRQGDPSVDIDGDLRPDTEDADVPGADVP
;
A
#
# COMPACT_ATOMS: atom_id res chain seq x y z
N MET A 1 5.13 -35.54 25.06
CA MET A 1 6.52 -35.35 25.54
C MET A 1 7.16 -36.72 25.62
N GLU A 2 7.71 -37.18 24.50
CA GLU A 2 8.46 -38.44 24.43
C GLU A 2 9.84 -38.25 25.05
N ALA A 3 10.26 -39.20 25.88
CA ALA A 3 11.53 -39.16 26.57
C ALA A 3 12.67 -39.56 25.62
N ARG A 4 13.74 -38.76 25.63
CA ARG A 4 14.97 -38.99 24.85
C ARG A 4 15.63 -40.34 25.26
N PRO A 5 16.11 -41.18 24.32
CA PRO A 5 16.78 -42.44 24.64
C PRO A 5 18.11 -42.23 25.37
N GLU A 6 18.49 -43.17 26.23
CA GLU A 6 19.69 -43.10 27.10
C GLU A 6 21.04 -43.39 26.40
N ASP A 7 21.06 -43.60 25.08
CA ASP A 7 22.28 -43.99 24.35
C ASP A 7 22.67 -42.93 23.30
N ASP A 8 23.67 -42.11 23.64
CA ASP A 8 24.23 -41.04 22.80
C ASP A 8 25.22 -41.56 21.72
N ALA A 9 25.38 -42.89 21.56
CA ALA A 9 26.35 -43.47 20.63
C ALA A 9 26.05 -43.19 19.14
N CYS A 10 24.85 -42.71 18.77
CA CYS A 10 24.45 -42.52 17.38
C CYS A 10 24.51 -41.07 16.86
N TYR A 11 24.96 -40.08 17.65
CA TYR A 11 24.90 -38.65 17.25
C TYR A 11 26.24 -37.90 17.38
N SER A 12 27.37 -38.56 17.15
CA SER A 12 28.65 -37.83 16.96
C SER A 12 29.01 -37.74 15.48
N PRO A 13 29.20 -36.52 14.92
CA PRO A 13 29.61 -36.32 13.54
C PRO A 13 31.03 -36.84 13.25
N CYS A 14 31.81 -37.21 14.27
CA CYS A 14 33.17 -37.73 14.10
C CYS A 14 33.28 -39.24 14.36
N GLY A 15 32.17 -39.94 14.67
CA GLY A 15 32.12 -41.38 14.91
C GLY A 15 32.86 -41.82 16.19
N GLY A 16 32.53 -43.00 16.73
CA GLY A 16 33.29 -43.61 17.84
C GLY A 16 33.03 -43.05 19.25
N GLY A 17 31.97 -42.26 19.45
CA GLY A 17 31.51 -41.83 20.77
C GLY A 17 32.28 -40.66 21.40
N LEU A 18 33.13 -39.96 20.63
CA LEU A 18 33.82 -38.74 21.07
C LEU A 18 33.01 -37.50 20.69
N SER A 19 32.98 -36.50 21.56
CA SER A 19 32.30 -35.22 21.31
C SER A 19 33.21 -34.22 20.55
N LEU A 20 32.62 -33.26 19.84
CA LEU A 20 33.35 -32.22 19.08
C LEU A 20 34.45 -31.46 19.86
N PRO A 21 34.34 -31.21 21.18
CA PRO A 21 35.42 -30.64 21.97
C PRO A 21 36.64 -31.56 22.15
N GLU A 22 36.48 -32.87 21.96
CA GLU A 22 37.50 -33.89 22.24
C GLU A 22 38.34 -34.24 21.00
N ASP A 23 37.84 -34.01 19.78
CA ASP A 23 38.59 -34.20 18.54
C ASP A 23 38.22 -33.17 17.46
N ALA A 24 38.96 -32.06 17.44
CA ALA A 24 38.76 -30.99 16.45
C ALA A 24 39.37 -31.31 15.06
N SER A 25 40.03 -32.46 14.89
CA SER A 25 40.75 -32.80 13.66
C SER A 25 39.84 -33.23 12.51
N CYS A 26 38.57 -33.56 12.78
CA CYS A 26 37.57 -33.92 11.77
C CYS A 26 37.06 -32.72 10.94
N LEU A 27 37.43 -31.47 11.27
CA LEU A 27 36.91 -30.26 10.61
C LEU A 27 37.90 -29.58 9.64
N ASP A 28 39.13 -30.09 9.47
CA ASP A 28 40.17 -29.39 8.71
C ASP A 28 40.51 -30.11 7.39
N GLY A 29 39.64 -29.93 6.39
CA GLY A 29 39.82 -30.39 5.01
C GLY A 29 40.69 -29.44 4.18
N GLY A 30 41.97 -29.33 4.53
CA GLY A 30 42.97 -28.52 3.81
C GLY A 30 43.65 -29.25 2.65
N THR A 31 43.60 -28.61 1.48
CA THR A 31 44.23 -28.88 0.17
C THR A 31 45.67 -29.41 0.16
N ASN A 32 45.99 -30.29 -0.81
CA ASN A 32 47.33 -30.36 -1.41
C ASN A 32 47.29 -30.77 -2.88
N GLY A 33 48.00 -30.00 -3.70
CA GLY A 33 48.11 -30.15 -5.15
C GLY A 33 49.17 -31.15 -5.63
N GLY A 34 49.05 -31.53 -6.90
CA GLY A 34 50.04 -32.29 -7.65
C GLY A 34 49.84 -32.10 -9.14
N THR A 35 50.73 -31.32 -9.75
CA THR A 35 50.90 -31.16 -11.21
C THR A 35 51.84 -32.24 -11.72
N GLU A 36 51.49 -32.99 -12.77
CA GLU A 36 52.46 -33.58 -13.71
C GLU A 36 51.84 -33.80 -15.11
N THR A 37 52.74 -33.94 -16.08
CA THR A 37 52.57 -33.61 -17.49
C THR A 37 52.59 -34.89 -18.34
N GLY A 38 51.71 -34.95 -19.35
CA GLY A 38 51.94 -35.64 -20.63
C GLY A 38 51.69 -37.15 -20.69
N THR A 39 50.84 -37.58 -21.62
CA THR A 39 51.17 -38.52 -22.72
C THR A 39 49.95 -38.76 -23.60
N THR A 40 50.18 -38.66 -24.90
CA THR A 40 49.32 -39.04 -26.03
C THR A 40 49.10 -40.55 -26.10
N GLY A 41 47.85 -40.99 -26.26
CA GLY A 41 47.50 -42.35 -26.64
C GLY A 41 46.12 -42.40 -27.26
N SER A 42 46.06 -42.52 -28.58
CA SER A 42 44.89 -43.07 -29.28
C SER A 42 44.67 -44.50 -28.83
N GLU A 43 43.43 -44.90 -28.60
CA GLU A 43 42.71 -45.87 -29.43
C GLU A 43 41.34 -46.22 -28.84
N THR A 44 40.39 -46.36 -29.77
CA THR A 44 39.27 -47.31 -29.77
C THR A 44 38.19 -47.23 -28.68
N GLY A 45 36.97 -47.00 -29.18
CA GLY A 45 35.75 -47.03 -28.41
C GLY A 45 35.48 -48.37 -27.73
N ILE A 46 34.80 -48.23 -26.60
CA ILE A 46 33.94 -49.26 -26.03
C ILE A 46 32.67 -48.51 -25.67
N ASP A 47 31.65 -48.68 -26.51
CA ASP A 47 30.26 -48.51 -26.13
C ASP A 47 29.98 -49.49 -24.99
N GLU A 48 30.21 -49.05 -23.75
CA GLU A 48 29.59 -49.70 -22.60
C GLU A 48 28.16 -49.18 -22.52
N GLY A 49 27.27 -49.92 -23.19
CA GLY A 49 25.86 -49.91 -22.86
C GLY A 49 25.71 -50.30 -21.39
N SER A 50 25.72 -49.30 -20.51
CA SER A 50 25.31 -49.47 -19.12
C SER A 50 23.82 -49.82 -19.11
N THR A 51 23.53 -51.07 -18.80
CA THR A 51 22.19 -51.58 -18.53
C THR A 51 21.84 -51.46 -17.05
N THR A 52 22.34 -50.45 -16.34
CA THR A 52 21.70 -50.05 -15.09
C THR A 52 20.38 -49.39 -15.47
N GLY A 53 19.26 -50.04 -15.15
CA GLY A 53 17.98 -49.34 -15.11
C GLY A 53 18.09 -48.09 -14.23
N PRO A 54 17.11 -47.16 -14.29
CA PRO A 54 17.10 -45.97 -13.45
C PRO A 54 17.42 -46.38 -12.00
N ILE A 55 18.50 -45.83 -11.43
CA ILE A 55 18.79 -46.02 -10.01
C ILE A 55 17.63 -45.34 -9.29
N PRO A 56 16.91 -46.05 -8.41
CA PRO A 56 15.82 -45.42 -7.67
C PRO A 56 16.39 -44.30 -6.81
N CYS A 57 15.70 -43.18 -6.73
CA CYS A 57 16.04 -42.13 -5.80
C CYS A 57 15.82 -42.63 -4.35
N GLU A 58 16.64 -42.17 -3.41
CA GLU A 58 16.48 -42.45 -1.98
C GLU A 58 16.01 -41.20 -1.20
N GLY A 59 16.18 -40.01 -1.80
CA GLY A 59 15.62 -38.75 -1.31
C GLY A 59 15.57 -37.67 -2.40
N ASN A 60 15.00 -36.51 -2.08
CA ASN A 60 14.82 -35.40 -3.03
C ASN A 60 16.15 -34.87 -3.58
N ASP A 61 17.25 -34.97 -2.82
CA ASP A 61 18.59 -34.59 -3.26
C ASP A 61 19.09 -35.42 -4.47
N ASP A 62 18.50 -36.61 -4.69
CA ASP A 62 18.81 -37.48 -5.84
C ASP A 62 18.03 -37.09 -7.12
N CYS A 63 17.15 -36.09 -7.03
CA CYS A 63 16.27 -35.62 -8.11
C CYS A 63 16.67 -34.21 -8.57
N PRO A 64 17.73 -34.06 -9.38
CA PRO A 64 18.23 -32.74 -9.80
C PRO A 64 17.39 -32.04 -10.87
N ASP A 65 16.40 -32.74 -11.44
CA ASP A 65 15.50 -32.15 -12.43
C ASP A 65 14.49 -31.25 -11.71
N SER A 66 14.53 -29.95 -12.02
CA SER A 66 13.58 -28.97 -11.48
C SER A 66 12.13 -29.26 -11.84
N ALA A 67 11.86 -30.03 -12.89
CA ALA A 67 10.50 -30.45 -13.27
C ALA A 67 10.01 -31.68 -12.48
N ALA A 68 10.91 -32.40 -11.81
CA ALA A 68 10.57 -33.57 -10.99
C ALA A 68 11.50 -33.66 -9.76
N PRO A 69 11.45 -32.68 -8.84
CA PRO A 69 12.45 -32.57 -7.76
C PRO A 69 12.15 -33.48 -6.56
N PHE A 70 11.05 -34.25 -6.58
CA PHE A 70 10.62 -35.06 -5.45
C PHE A 70 10.90 -36.53 -5.71
N CYS A 71 11.50 -37.22 -4.74
CA CYS A 71 11.60 -38.67 -4.80
C CYS A 71 10.35 -39.30 -4.21
N GLU A 72 9.62 -40.12 -4.97
CA GLU A 72 8.49 -40.89 -4.43
C GLU A 72 9.02 -42.18 -3.76
N PRO A 73 8.94 -42.31 -2.42
CA PRO A 73 9.51 -43.45 -1.69
C PRO A 73 9.03 -44.85 -2.12
N ALA A 74 7.80 -45.00 -2.65
CA ALA A 74 7.26 -46.31 -3.03
C ALA A 74 7.66 -46.74 -4.45
N SER A 75 7.80 -45.81 -5.39
CA SER A 75 8.27 -46.10 -6.76
C SER A 75 9.79 -45.97 -6.93
N GLY A 76 10.44 -45.14 -6.11
CA GLY A 76 11.83 -44.72 -6.30
C GLY A 76 12.03 -43.84 -7.54
N GLU A 77 10.96 -43.25 -8.08
CA GLU A 77 11.01 -42.37 -9.24
C GLU A 77 10.99 -40.90 -8.81
N CYS A 78 11.73 -40.06 -9.53
CA CYS A 78 11.63 -38.61 -9.40
C CYS A 78 10.34 -38.13 -10.05
N VAL A 79 9.47 -37.47 -9.28
CA VAL A 79 8.14 -37.00 -9.68
C VAL A 79 8.01 -35.49 -9.47
N PRO A 80 7.10 -34.82 -10.19
CA PRO A 80 6.69 -33.45 -9.89
C PRO A 80 5.91 -33.38 -8.56
N CYS A 81 5.64 -32.17 -8.07
CA CYS A 81 4.91 -31.99 -6.80
C CYS A 81 3.54 -32.70 -6.80
N GLU A 82 2.83 -32.71 -7.94
CA GLU A 82 1.53 -33.40 -8.11
C GLU A 82 1.63 -34.93 -7.99
N GLY A 83 2.83 -35.49 -8.13
CA GLY A 83 3.10 -36.91 -7.98
C GLY A 83 3.34 -37.35 -6.54
N THR A 84 3.32 -36.41 -5.59
CA THR A 84 3.47 -36.71 -4.15
C THR A 84 2.10 -36.86 -3.46
N ASP A 85 2.08 -37.49 -2.28
CA ASP A 85 0.84 -37.68 -1.50
C ASP A 85 0.24 -36.36 -1.00
N ASP A 86 1.08 -35.34 -0.80
CA ASP A 86 0.69 -33.99 -0.38
C ASP A 86 1.51 -32.95 -1.16
N PRO A 87 1.01 -32.53 -2.35
CA PRO A 87 1.75 -31.68 -3.27
C PRO A 87 2.23 -30.35 -2.68
N ASP A 88 1.38 -29.67 -1.90
CA ASP A 88 1.72 -28.39 -1.28
C ASP A 88 2.70 -28.59 -0.12
N MET A 89 2.52 -29.62 0.71
CA MET A 89 3.48 -29.91 1.78
C MET A 89 4.86 -30.29 1.23
N ALA A 90 4.90 -30.99 0.10
CA ALA A 90 6.14 -31.30 -0.60
C ALA A 90 6.84 -30.01 -1.06
N CYS A 91 6.11 -29.11 -1.72
CA CYS A 91 6.63 -27.81 -2.13
C CYS A 91 7.11 -26.96 -0.93
N ALA A 92 6.31 -26.85 0.13
CA ALA A 92 6.65 -26.08 1.33
C ALA A 92 7.89 -26.63 2.07
N SER A 93 8.11 -27.95 2.02
CA SER A 93 9.28 -28.60 2.60
C SER A 93 10.55 -28.39 1.75
N LEU A 94 10.39 -28.30 0.42
CA LEU A 94 11.49 -28.05 -0.52
C LEU A 94 11.92 -26.58 -0.48
N ASP A 95 10.96 -25.66 -0.55
CA ASP A 95 11.17 -24.22 -0.50
C ASP A 95 10.00 -23.53 0.22
N PRO A 96 10.20 -23.07 1.47
CA PRO A 96 9.17 -22.35 2.23
C PRO A 96 8.66 -21.08 1.54
N SER A 97 9.40 -20.51 0.57
CA SER A 97 8.96 -19.35 -0.21
C SER A 97 8.10 -19.72 -1.42
N ARG A 98 7.96 -21.01 -1.74
CA ARG A 98 7.14 -21.54 -2.84
C ARG A 98 6.31 -22.74 -2.39
N PRO A 99 5.38 -22.54 -1.43
CA PRO A 99 4.71 -23.66 -0.77
C PRO A 99 3.59 -24.30 -1.60
N VAL A 100 3.16 -23.72 -2.73
CA VAL A 100 1.97 -24.18 -3.45
C VAL A 100 2.36 -24.95 -4.71
N CYS A 101 1.79 -26.12 -4.94
CA CYS A 101 1.99 -26.91 -6.15
C CYS A 101 0.93 -26.59 -7.21
N VAL A 102 1.37 -26.22 -8.42
CA VAL A 102 0.49 -25.93 -9.58
C VAL A 102 1.08 -26.54 -10.84
N GLU A 103 0.30 -27.37 -11.54
CA GLU A 103 0.66 -27.94 -12.85
C GLU A 103 2.10 -28.47 -12.89
N SER A 104 2.46 -29.24 -11.87
CA SER A 104 3.79 -29.84 -11.66
C SER A 104 4.93 -28.92 -11.17
N SER A 105 4.67 -27.65 -10.85
CA SER A 105 5.68 -26.70 -10.36
C SER A 105 5.31 -26.10 -9.00
N CYS A 106 6.32 -25.85 -8.15
CA CYS A 106 6.14 -25.11 -6.91
C CYS A 106 6.17 -23.59 -7.15
N VAL A 107 5.11 -22.89 -6.74
CA VAL A 107 4.90 -21.44 -6.89
C VAL A 107 4.64 -20.80 -5.51
N GLN A 108 4.68 -19.46 -5.44
CA GLN A 108 4.48 -18.76 -4.17
C GLN A 108 3.04 -18.86 -3.68
N CYS A 109 2.09 -18.74 -4.59
CA CYS A 109 0.67 -18.65 -4.28
C CYS A 109 -0.18 -18.97 -5.51
N THR A 110 -1.49 -19.07 -5.29
CA THR A 110 -2.54 -19.03 -6.31
C THR A 110 -3.72 -18.24 -5.77
N ALA A 111 -4.68 -17.90 -6.64
CA ALA A 111 -5.96 -17.30 -6.25
C ALA A 111 -6.66 -18.04 -5.10
N GLU A 112 -6.59 -19.38 -5.14
CA GLU A 112 -7.24 -20.26 -4.17
C GLU A 112 -6.47 -20.38 -2.86
N VAL A 113 -5.16 -20.10 -2.89
CA VAL A 113 -4.25 -20.20 -1.74
C VAL A 113 -3.51 -18.87 -1.52
N SER A 114 -4.26 -17.76 -1.61
CA SER A 114 -3.71 -16.42 -1.38
C SER A 114 -3.15 -16.23 0.03
N SER A 115 -3.63 -17.01 1.01
CA SER A 115 -3.11 -17.05 2.38
C SER A 115 -1.64 -17.51 2.48
N ALA A 116 -1.04 -18.04 1.40
CA ALA A 116 0.40 -18.30 1.34
C ALA A 116 1.22 -17.00 1.30
N CYS A 117 0.64 -15.91 0.81
CA CYS A 117 1.23 -14.59 0.79
C CYS A 117 1.07 -13.92 2.17
N THR A 118 2.19 -13.50 2.77
CA THR A 118 2.23 -12.91 4.12
C THR A 118 3.26 -11.78 4.18
N GLY A 119 3.23 -10.99 5.26
CA GLY A 119 4.14 -9.87 5.45
C GLY A 119 3.86 -8.72 4.47
N ASP A 120 4.93 -8.17 3.88
CA ASP A 120 4.87 -7.01 2.98
C ASP A 120 4.37 -7.34 1.55
N THR A 121 4.09 -8.62 1.28
CA THR A 121 3.50 -9.08 0.01
C THR A 121 2.32 -9.99 0.28
N PRO A 122 1.16 -9.45 0.72
CA PRO A 122 0.00 -10.25 1.14
C PRO A 122 -0.91 -10.68 -0.03
N VAL A 123 -0.73 -10.12 -1.23
CA VAL A 123 -1.60 -10.37 -2.39
C VAL A 123 -0.94 -11.37 -3.32
N CYS A 124 -1.72 -12.32 -3.86
CA CYS A 124 -1.24 -13.19 -4.93
C CYS A 124 -1.54 -12.57 -6.29
N ASP A 125 -0.51 -12.32 -7.10
CA ASP A 125 -0.69 -12.05 -8.52
C ASP A 125 -0.87 -13.38 -9.27
N ASP A 126 -2.12 -13.70 -9.59
CA ASP A 126 -2.51 -14.93 -10.28
C ASP A 126 -1.87 -15.11 -11.66
N ALA A 127 -1.52 -14.01 -12.33
CA ALA A 127 -0.90 -14.08 -13.66
C ALA A 127 0.54 -14.59 -13.57
N THR A 128 1.23 -14.31 -12.46
CA THR A 128 2.64 -14.66 -12.25
C THR A 128 2.85 -15.72 -11.17
N ASN A 129 1.81 -16.05 -10.39
CA ASN A 129 1.87 -16.88 -9.18
C ASN A 129 2.93 -16.38 -8.19
N THR A 130 3.03 -15.06 -8.04
CA THR A 130 3.96 -14.39 -7.12
C THR A 130 3.22 -13.53 -6.11
N CYS A 131 3.75 -13.47 -4.90
CA CYS A 131 3.24 -12.58 -3.87
C CYS A 131 3.71 -11.15 -4.14
N VAL A 132 2.77 -10.21 -4.14
CA VAL A 132 2.98 -8.78 -4.36
C VAL A 132 2.41 -7.96 -3.20
N ALA A 133 2.92 -6.74 -3.06
CA ALA A 133 2.39 -5.77 -2.11
C ALA A 133 0.93 -5.43 -2.42
N CYS A 134 0.12 -5.19 -1.39
CA CYS A 134 -1.19 -4.59 -1.60
C CYS A 134 -1.04 -3.13 -2.06
N THR A 135 -1.95 -2.70 -2.91
CA THR A 135 -2.07 -1.36 -3.50
C THR A 135 -3.46 -0.74 -3.30
N ASP A 136 -4.42 -1.55 -2.82
CA ASP A 136 -5.76 -1.16 -2.45
C ASP A 136 -6.19 -1.85 -1.14
N HIS A 137 -7.09 -1.23 -0.39
CA HIS A 137 -7.59 -1.78 0.87
C HIS A 137 -8.45 -3.03 0.66
N ASP A 138 -9.18 -3.13 -0.46
CA ASP A 138 -10.04 -4.29 -0.75
C ASP A 138 -9.24 -5.61 -0.94
N GLU A 139 -7.94 -5.51 -1.21
CA GLU A 139 -7.05 -6.68 -1.34
C GLU A 139 -6.72 -7.35 0.01
N CYS A 140 -7.08 -6.70 1.12
CA CYS A 140 -6.80 -7.16 2.49
C CYS A 140 -8.05 -7.65 3.24
N GLY A 141 -9.15 -7.88 2.53
CA GLY A 141 -10.42 -8.30 3.12
C GLY A 141 -11.04 -7.19 3.97
N GLU A 142 -11.28 -7.43 5.26
CA GLU A 142 -11.78 -6.39 6.18
C GLU A 142 -10.66 -5.54 6.79
N ALA A 143 -9.41 -5.98 6.72
CA ALA A 143 -8.27 -5.19 7.14
C ALA A 143 -7.86 -4.22 6.02
N ALA A 144 -7.31 -3.07 6.39
CA ALA A 144 -6.78 -2.14 5.41
C ALA A 144 -5.41 -2.59 4.89
N CYS A 145 -5.11 -2.27 3.63
CA CYS A 145 -3.73 -2.20 3.14
C CYS A 145 -2.98 -1.00 3.74
N ASN A 146 -1.77 -1.22 4.28
CA ASN A 146 -0.84 -0.15 4.61
C ASN A 146 -0.14 0.33 3.34
N LEU A 147 -0.68 1.37 2.72
CA LEU A 147 -0.23 1.90 1.43
C LEU A 147 1.22 2.44 1.44
N TYR A 148 1.84 2.61 2.60
CA TYR A 148 3.26 2.94 2.72
C TYR A 148 4.19 1.73 2.63
N THR A 149 3.73 0.55 3.07
CA THR A 149 4.57 -0.67 3.16
C THR A 149 4.14 -1.77 2.20
N GLY A 150 2.88 -1.78 1.77
CA GLY A 150 2.30 -2.85 0.97
C GLY A 150 1.82 -4.06 1.78
N ALA A 151 1.83 -3.98 3.12
CA ALA A 151 1.35 -5.04 4.00
C ALA A 151 -0.12 -4.82 4.40
N CYS A 152 -0.88 -5.89 4.61
CA CYS A 152 -2.20 -5.79 5.23
C CYS A 152 -2.06 -5.55 6.74
N LEU A 153 -2.92 -4.67 7.29
CA LEU A 153 -3.04 -4.51 8.74
C LEU A 153 -3.58 -5.80 9.40
N PRO A 154 -3.40 -5.99 10.72
CA PRO A 154 -3.83 -7.21 11.40
C PRO A 154 -5.33 -7.48 11.25
N ALA A 155 -5.69 -8.67 10.76
CA ALA A 155 -7.09 -9.08 10.58
C ALA A 155 -7.86 -9.24 11.90
N ASP A 156 -7.16 -9.45 13.02
CA ASP A 156 -7.74 -9.44 14.37
C ASP A 156 -7.81 -8.04 15.01
N GLY A 157 -7.28 -7.03 14.32
CA GLY A 157 -7.31 -5.62 14.69
C GLY A 157 -8.40 -4.81 13.96
N VAL A 158 -9.45 -5.47 13.46
CA VAL A 158 -10.59 -4.83 12.79
C VAL A 158 -11.70 -4.55 13.81
N VAL A 159 -12.20 -3.32 13.83
CA VAL A 159 -13.35 -2.91 14.66
C VAL A 159 -14.34 -2.11 13.84
N HIS A 160 -15.62 -2.21 14.17
CA HIS A 160 -16.68 -1.44 13.51
C HIS A 160 -17.18 -0.30 14.39
N VAL A 161 -17.41 0.86 13.78
CA VAL A 161 -17.98 2.03 14.45
C VAL A 161 -19.28 2.44 13.77
N GLY A 162 -20.32 2.72 14.57
CA GLY A 162 -21.65 3.14 14.09
C GLY A 162 -22.79 2.63 14.99
N PRO A 163 -24.04 2.97 14.67
CA PRO A 163 -25.20 2.52 15.46
C PRO A 163 -25.32 0.99 15.50
N GLY A 164 -25.13 0.40 16.68
CA GLY A 164 -25.23 -1.05 16.88
C GLY A 164 -23.96 -1.84 16.57
N GLN A 165 -22.84 -1.17 16.28
CA GLN A 165 -21.52 -1.76 16.05
C GLN A 165 -20.71 -1.88 17.36
N ASP A 166 -19.45 -2.31 17.27
CA ASP A 166 -18.53 -2.47 18.42
C ASP A 166 -18.36 -1.16 19.21
N PHE A 167 -18.28 -0.05 18.47
CA PHE A 167 -18.17 1.30 19.00
C PHE A 167 -19.26 2.21 18.43
N THR A 168 -19.71 3.17 19.24
CA THR A 168 -20.66 4.20 18.77
C THR A 168 -19.98 5.51 18.37
N THR A 169 -18.69 5.67 18.65
CA THR A 169 -17.91 6.89 18.35
C THR A 169 -16.54 6.53 17.80
N LEU A 170 -16.00 7.36 16.92
CA LEU A 170 -14.66 7.23 16.34
C LEU A 170 -13.59 7.33 17.44
N ALA A 171 -13.75 8.25 18.39
CA ALA A 171 -12.82 8.37 19.52
C ALA A 171 -12.80 7.10 20.39
N GLY A 172 -13.94 6.42 20.53
CA GLY A 172 -14.04 5.15 21.24
C GLY A 172 -13.29 4.03 20.53
N ALA A 173 -13.46 3.92 19.22
CA ALA A 173 -12.75 2.95 18.38
C ALA A 173 -11.24 3.22 18.37
N VAL A 174 -10.81 4.47 18.18
CA VAL A 174 -9.38 4.83 18.27
C VAL A 174 -8.79 4.49 19.64
N GLY A 175 -9.55 4.71 20.72
CA GLY A 175 -9.15 4.43 22.08
C GLY A 175 -9.05 2.94 22.44
N SER A 176 -9.56 2.02 21.61
CA SER A 176 -9.38 0.58 21.84
C SER A 176 -8.02 0.06 21.39
N PHE A 177 -7.30 0.83 20.58
CA PHE A 177 -5.95 0.51 20.12
C PHE A 177 -4.90 1.09 21.08
N GLY A 178 -3.94 0.26 21.48
CA GLY A 178 -2.85 0.67 22.37
C GLY A 178 -1.76 1.46 21.63
N PRO A 179 -0.80 2.06 22.36
CA PRO A 179 0.39 2.65 21.75
C PRO A 179 1.11 1.66 20.83
N GLY A 180 1.51 2.11 19.64
CA GLY A 180 2.26 1.32 18.67
C GLY A 180 1.48 0.16 18.01
N THR A 181 0.18 0.02 18.25
CA THR A 181 -0.63 -1.02 17.61
C THR A 181 -1.16 -0.58 16.25
N GLU A 182 -1.43 -1.56 15.41
CA GLU A 182 -2.02 -1.35 14.09
C GLU A 182 -3.46 -1.89 14.07
N GLY A 183 -4.33 -1.29 13.25
CA GLY A 183 -5.71 -1.76 13.14
C GLY A 183 -6.56 -1.01 12.13
N THR A 184 -7.73 -1.57 11.86
CA THR A 184 -8.69 -1.04 10.89
C THR A 184 -10.00 -0.68 11.59
N ILE A 185 -10.47 0.54 11.36
CA ILE A 185 -11.76 1.04 11.84
C ILE A 185 -12.69 1.13 10.64
N ILE A 186 -13.66 0.21 10.57
CA ILE A 186 -14.71 0.23 9.56
C ILE A 186 -15.82 1.18 10.02
N VAL A 187 -16.00 2.27 9.29
CA VAL A 187 -16.92 3.37 9.60
C VAL A 187 -18.24 3.14 8.88
N HIS A 188 -19.29 2.85 9.65
CA HIS A 188 -20.65 2.69 9.14
C HIS A 188 -21.42 4.00 9.11
N GLU A 189 -22.54 4.02 8.40
CA GLU A 189 -23.43 5.16 8.23
C GLU A 189 -23.81 5.83 9.56
N ASN A 190 -23.35 7.07 9.75
CA ASN A 190 -23.71 7.94 10.86
C ASN A 190 -23.24 9.38 10.61
N ASP A 191 -23.74 10.30 11.42
CA ASP A 191 -23.22 11.66 11.55
C ASP A 191 -22.29 11.75 12.78
N TYR A 192 -21.00 11.68 12.55
CA TYR A 192 -19.98 11.75 13.60
C TYR A 192 -19.66 13.20 13.94
N ILE A 193 -20.02 13.61 15.16
CA ILE A 193 -19.79 14.97 15.67
C ILE A 193 -18.79 14.92 16.81
N GLU A 194 -17.52 14.75 16.46
CA GLU A 194 -16.43 14.62 17.42
C GLU A 194 -15.09 15.13 16.87
N ALA A 195 -14.14 15.36 17.77
CA ALA A 195 -12.74 15.60 17.43
C ALA A 195 -11.93 14.40 17.91
N VAL A 196 -11.10 13.84 17.04
CA VAL A 196 -10.33 12.63 17.28
C VAL A 196 -8.86 12.93 17.08
N THR A 197 -8.04 12.41 18.00
CA THR A 197 -6.59 12.42 17.89
C THR A 197 -6.10 10.99 17.74
N VAL A 198 -5.24 10.77 16.76
CA VAL A 198 -4.46 9.53 16.61
C VAL A 198 -2.99 9.89 16.84
N ASP A 199 -2.39 9.33 17.88
CA ASP A 199 -1.04 9.57 18.35
C ASP A 199 -0.42 8.25 18.87
N GLU A 200 0.70 8.35 19.59
CA GLU A 200 1.35 7.24 20.28
C GLU A 200 1.81 6.12 19.33
N GLN A 201 2.31 6.49 18.15
CA GLN A 201 2.88 5.58 17.14
C GLN A 201 1.90 4.54 16.59
N ARG A 202 0.58 4.77 16.72
CA ARG A 202 -0.43 3.89 16.14
C ARG A 202 -0.42 3.93 14.61
N VAL A 203 -0.85 2.85 13.99
CA VAL A 203 -1.14 2.77 12.55
C VAL A 203 -2.61 2.41 12.37
N LEU A 204 -3.47 3.40 12.15
CA LEU A 204 -4.91 3.18 12.07
C LEU A 204 -5.46 3.53 10.69
N ALA A 205 -6.25 2.63 10.13
CA ALA A 205 -7.04 2.91 8.93
C ALA A 205 -8.49 3.23 9.28
N PHE A 206 -9.08 4.19 8.59
CA PHE A 206 -10.51 4.48 8.61
C PHE A 206 -11.07 4.20 7.22
N LEU A 207 -11.85 3.12 7.10
CA LEU A 207 -12.46 2.71 5.83
C LEU A 207 -13.97 2.83 5.95
N VAL A 208 -14.63 3.37 4.93
CA VAL A 208 -16.08 3.36 4.87
C VAL A 208 -16.61 1.94 4.64
N ALA A 209 -17.63 1.55 5.39
CA ALA A 209 -18.32 0.28 5.18
C ALA A 209 -18.97 0.24 3.78
N ALA A 210 -18.94 -0.91 3.12
CA ALA A 210 -19.44 -1.04 1.75
C ALA A 210 -20.91 -0.59 1.62
N GLY A 211 -21.15 0.43 0.80
CA GLY A 211 -22.47 1.00 0.52
C GLY A 211 -22.94 2.10 1.48
N ASP A 212 -22.16 2.42 2.51
CA ASP A 212 -22.43 3.52 3.43
C ASP A 212 -21.77 4.83 2.94
N GLN A 213 -22.23 5.97 3.45
CA GLN A 213 -21.70 7.31 3.18
C GLN A 213 -21.63 8.13 4.48
N PRO A 214 -20.86 7.67 5.48
CA PRO A 214 -20.79 8.34 6.78
C PRO A 214 -20.26 9.78 6.64
N SER A 215 -20.85 10.67 7.42
CA SER A 215 -20.40 12.06 7.51
C SER A 215 -19.67 12.28 8.83
N TRP A 216 -18.50 12.90 8.78
CA TRP A 216 -17.84 13.45 9.95
C TRP A 216 -18.02 14.96 9.87
N ASP A 217 -19.02 15.45 10.61
CA ASP A 217 -19.44 16.85 10.59
C ASP A 217 -19.34 17.43 12.00
N THR A 218 -18.67 18.58 12.15
CA THR A 218 -18.61 19.32 13.42
C THR A 218 -19.23 20.70 13.30
N PRO A 219 -20.57 20.78 13.11
CA PRO A 219 -21.22 22.05 12.83
C PRO A 219 -21.20 22.95 14.06
N GLY A 220 -20.67 24.17 13.90
CA GLY A 220 -20.61 25.20 14.95
C GLY A 220 -19.21 25.70 15.24
N ILE A 221 -19.00 26.37 16.38
CA ILE A 221 -17.66 26.85 16.79
C ILE A 221 -16.91 25.69 17.43
N ALA A 222 -16.55 24.68 16.64
CA ALA A 222 -15.50 23.76 17.03
C ALA A 222 -14.20 24.56 17.28
N THR A 223 -13.37 24.08 18.19
CA THR A 223 -12.08 24.72 18.54
C THR A 223 -10.90 23.83 18.20
N ALA A 224 -11.15 22.72 17.52
CA ALA A 224 -10.17 21.69 17.21
C ALA A 224 -10.40 21.15 15.79
N PRO A 225 -9.37 20.56 15.17
CA PRO A 225 -9.55 19.76 13.96
C PRO A 225 -10.49 18.59 14.21
N GLN A 226 -11.16 18.10 13.17
CA GLN A 226 -11.97 16.88 13.27
C GLN A 226 -11.05 15.69 13.50
N LEU A 227 -9.98 15.60 12.72
CA LEU A 227 -8.91 14.62 12.89
C LEU A 227 -7.58 15.32 13.12
N THR A 228 -6.90 14.95 14.21
CA THR A 228 -5.50 15.30 14.45
C THR A 228 -4.65 14.04 14.39
N VAL A 229 -3.63 14.04 13.53
CA VAL A 229 -2.61 12.98 13.44
C VAL A 229 -1.34 13.52 14.08
N GLY A 230 -1.04 13.05 15.30
CA GLY A 230 0.19 13.37 16.04
C GLY A 230 1.36 12.52 15.55
N ASP A 231 2.09 11.86 16.46
CA ASP A 231 3.17 10.93 16.11
C ASP A 231 2.64 9.54 15.68
N ALA A 232 1.69 9.51 14.74
CA ALA A 232 1.02 8.29 14.25
C ALA A 232 1.00 8.21 12.72
N THR A 233 0.53 7.07 12.19
CA THR A 233 0.20 6.88 10.77
C THR A 233 -1.30 6.65 10.63
N VAL A 234 -1.97 7.42 9.79
CA VAL A 234 -3.40 7.28 9.51
C VAL A 234 -3.63 7.05 8.02
N LEU A 235 -4.50 6.08 7.72
CA LEU A 235 -4.98 5.79 6.36
C LEU A 235 -6.48 6.10 6.34
N ILE A 236 -6.97 6.80 5.32
CA ILE A 236 -8.36 7.23 5.20
C ILE A 236 -8.84 6.85 3.81
N ASP A 237 -10.00 6.21 3.72
CA ASP A 237 -10.61 5.85 2.45
C ASP A 237 -12.14 6.04 2.46
N GLY A 238 -12.65 6.75 1.45
CA GLY A 238 -14.08 6.97 1.24
C GLY A 238 -14.77 7.96 2.18
N LEU A 239 -14.06 8.57 3.14
CA LEU A 239 -14.68 9.39 4.19
C LEU A 239 -14.98 10.82 3.76
N THR A 240 -16.07 11.38 4.29
CA THR A 240 -16.39 12.81 4.18
C THR A 240 -16.17 13.53 5.51
N LEU A 241 -15.20 14.46 5.56
CA LEU A 241 -14.93 15.35 6.69
C LEU A 241 -15.31 16.79 6.30
N ALA A 242 -16.41 17.28 6.87
CA ALA A 242 -16.99 18.55 6.46
C ALA A 242 -17.49 19.41 7.62
N GLY A 243 -17.84 20.66 7.34
CA GLY A 243 -18.63 21.51 8.23
C GLY A 243 -17.93 21.97 9.53
N ASN A 244 -16.63 21.73 9.70
CA ASN A 244 -15.89 22.23 10.87
C ASN A 244 -15.88 23.76 10.88
N GLY A 245 -16.67 24.40 11.74
CA GLY A 245 -16.76 25.87 11.80
C GLY A 245 -15.59 26.56 12.52
N ALA A 246 -14.55 25.82 12.89
CA ALA A 246 -13.34 26.35 13.51
C ALA A 246 -12.48 27.12 12.48
N THR A 247 -12.57 28.46 12.45
CA THR A 247 -11.77 29.27 11.49
C THR A 247 -10.24 29.17 11.63
N SER A 248 -9.74 28.56 12.70
CA SER A 248 -8.31 28.35 12.97
C SER A 248 -7.92 26.88 13.05
N SER A 249 -8.84 25.96 12.73
CA SER A 249 -8.57 24.53 12.80
C SER A 249 -9.09 23.87 11.52
N PRO A 250 -8.23 23.16 10.77
CA PRO A 250 -8.64 22.49 9.54
C PRO A 250 -9.59 21.32 9.81
N GLY A 251 -10.14 20.71 8.76
CA GLY A 251 -10.76 19.39 8.88
C GLY A 251 -9.76 18.37 9.42
N VAL A 252 -8.58 18.29 8.81
CA VAL A 252 -7.48 17.40 9.20
C VAL A 252 -6.21 18.18 9.52
N LEU A 253 -5.61 17.91 10.68
CA LEU A 253 -4.29 18.39 11.05
C LEU A 253 -3.31 17.21 11.13
N VAL A 254 -2.22 17.25 10.37
CA VAL A 254 -1.11 16.30 10.46
C VAL A 254 0.09 17.01 11.08
N ASP A 255 0.45 16.66 12.30
CA ASP A 255 1.44 17.35 13.15
C ASP A 255 2.57 16.38 13.53
N GLY A 256 3.55 16.23 12.63
CA GLY A 256 4.70 15.33 12.79
C GLY A 256 4.45 13.85 12.46
N GLY A 257 3.21 13.46 12.16
CA GLY A 257 2.84 12.11 11.74
C GLY A 257 2.76 11.91 10.24
N ARG A 258 2.06 10.84 9.84
CA ARG A 258 1.83 10.48 8.43
C ARG A 258 0.34 10.28 8.17
N ALA A 259 -0.15 10.81 7.06
CA ALA A 259 -1.52 10.60 6.63
C ALA A 259 -1.57 10.23 5.14
N TRP A 260 -2.19 9.10 4.82
CA TRP A 260 -2.59 8.74 3.47
C TRP A 260 -4.11 8.89 3.35
N VAL A 261 -4.55 9.79 2.49
CA VAL A 261 -5.97 10.06 2.25
C VAL A 261 -6.31 9.64 0.84
N ASP A 262 -7.20 8.68 0.70
CA ASP A 262 -7.65 8.13 -0.57
C ASP A 262 -9.16 8.31 -0.73
N ARG A 263 -9.62 8.59 -1.94
CA ARG A 263 -11.05 8.69 -2.32
C ARG A 263 -11.94 9.43 -1.32
N SER A 264 -11.42 10.46 -0.67
CA SER A 264 -12.08 11.12 0.45
C SER A 264 -12.40 12.58 0.13
N ARG A 265 -13.38 13.11 0.85
CA ARG A 265 -13.86 14.49 0.71
C ARG A 265 -13.59 15.24 2.01
N ILE A 266 -12.64 16.17 1.97
CA ILE A 266 -12.32 17.02 3.12
C ILE A 266 -12.60 18.45 2.69
N THR A 267 -13.84 18.89 2.86
CA THR A 267 -14.35 20.10 2.21
C THR A 267 -15.18 20.94 3.17
N THR A 268 -15.41 22.22 2.87
CA THR A 268 -16.29 23.12 3.67
C THR A 268 -15.87 23.33 5.12
N ASN A 269 -14.59 23.10 5.43
CA ASN A 269 -14.03 23.32 6.77
C ASN A 269 -13.49 24.76 6.88
N ALA A 270 -13.91 25.48 7.91
CA ALA A 270 -13.64 26.91 8.08
C ALA A 270 -12.16 27.24 8.36
N GLY A 271 -11.36 26.25 8.74
CA GLY A 271 -9.91 26.38 8.86
C GLY A 271 -9.13 25.81 7.68
N GLY A 272 -9.79 25.47 6.57
CA GLY A 272 -9.20 24.74 5.45
C GLY A 272 -9.40 23.23 5.55
N ALA A 273 -9.08 22.50 4.49
CA ALA A 273 -9.21 21.04 4.43
C ALA A 273 -8.14 20.37 5.29
N ILE A 274 -6.87 20.58 4.94
CA ILE A 274 -5.74 19.90 5.57
C ILE A 274 -4.62 20.89 5.90
N VAL A 275 -4.06 20.78 7.10
CA VAL A 275 -2.76 21.37 7.45
C VAL A 275 -1.77 20.25 7.74
N ALA A 276 -0.65 20.21 7.02
CA ALA A 276 0.47 19.31 7.29
C ALA A 276 1.68 20.12 7.79
N GLN A 277 2.20 19.77 8.96
CA GLN A 277 3.25 20.55 9.61
C GLN A 277 4.22 19.71 10.46
N ALA A 278 5.26 20.38 10.98
CA ALA A 278 6.18 19.81 11.97
C ALA A 278 6.88 18.50 11.51
N GLY A 279 7.26 18.42 10.23
CA GLY A 279 7.88 17.23 9.65
C GLY A 279 6.90 16.14 9.21
N ALA A 280 5.60 16.45 9.14
CA ALA A 280 4.58 15.53 8.66
C ALA A 280 4.82 15.05 7.22
N GLU A 281 4.25 13.88 6.91
CA GLU A 281 4.15 13.31 5.57
C GLU A 281 2.67 13.16 5.19
N LEU A 282 2.24 13.85 4.14
CA LEU A 282 0.87 13.82 3.63
C LEU A 282 0.85 13.23 2.22
N THR A 283 0.05 12.20 2.00
CA THR A 283 -0.28 11.69 0.66
C THR A 283 -1.78 11.83 0.45
N THR A 284 -2.20 12.38 -0.69
CA THR A 284 -3.61 12.45 -1.08
C THR A 284 -3.78 11.88 -2.48
N ARG A 285 -4.82 11.05 -2.65
CA ARG A 285 -5.11 10.32 -3.89
C ARG A 285 -6.61 10.34 -4.15
N ASN A 286 -7.06 10.71 -5.36
CA ASN A 286 -8.49 10.77 -5.69
C ASN A 286 -9.34 11.58 -4.69
N CYS A 287 -8.82 12.70 -4.17
CA CYS A 287 -9.49 13.45 -3.10
C CYS A 287 -10.13 14.76 -3.59
N PHE A 288 -11.22 15.15 -2.93
CA PHE A 288 -11.74 16.52 -2.97
C PHE A 288 -11.29 17.27 -1.71
N LEU A 289 -10.47 18.30 -1.88
CA LEU A 289 -9.91 19.08 -0.77
C LEU A 289 -10.31 20.55 -0.91
N GLY A 290 -11.05 21.09 0.06
CA GLY A 290 -11.51 22.46 0.01
C GLY A 290 -11.71 23.12 1.37
N GLY A 291 -11.45 24.42 1.44
CA GLY A 291 -11.86 25.25 2.58
C GLY A 291 -13.36 25.57 2.53
N ASP A 292 -13.89 26.15 3.60
CA ASP A 292 -15.14 26.90 3.49
C ASP A 292 -14.91 28.13 2.57
N VAL A 293 -15.99 28.70 2.05
CA VAL A 293 -15.89 29.83 1.12
C VAL A 293 -15.28 31.12 1.73
N ASN A 294 -14.82 31.10 2.99
CA ASN A 294 -14.40 32.27 3.77
C ASN A 294 -12.88 32.47 3.81
N ASP A 295 -12.26 32.71 2.65
CA ASP A 295 -10.88 33.20 2.53
C ASP A 295 -9.80 32.33 3.23
N ARG A 296 -9.99 31.01 3.27
CA ARG A 296 -8.98 30.05 3.76
C ARG A 296 -8.40 29.19 2.66
N ASP A 297 -7.12 28.91 2.80
CA ASP A 297 -6.42 27.97 1.94
C ASP A 297 -7.03 26.58 2.09
N ALA A 298 -7.15 25.84 0.98
CA ALA A 298 -7.65 24.48 1.05
C ALA A 298 -6.62 23.56 1.73
N VAL A 299 -5.36 23.66 1.34
CA VAL A 299 -4.27 22.90 1.97
C VAL A 299 -3.11 23.82 2.32
N THR A 300 -2.55 23.66 3.52
CA THR A 300 -1.32 24.33 3.96
C THR A 300 -0.26 23.32 4.35
N VAL A 301 0.96 23.47 3.82
CA VAL A 301 2.12 22.60 4.12
C VAL A 301 3.25 23.46 4.73
N ALA A 302 3.65 23.19 5.97
CA ALA A 302 4.61 24.01 6.71
C ALA A 302 5.71 23.17 7.37
N GLY A 303 6.91 23.17 6.78
CA GLY A 303 8.02 22.31 7.20
C GLY A 303 7.67 20.82 7.10
N ALA A 304 6.91 20.43 6.07
CA ALA A 304 6.38 19.07 5.87
C ALA A 304 6.54 18.61 4.41
N THR A 305 6.28 17.32 4.16
CA THR A 305 6.25 16.74 2.81
C THR A 305 4.82 16.43 2.40
N ALA A 306 4.42 16.80 1.18
CA ALA A 306 3.11 16.48 0.64
C ALA A 306 3.20 15.95 -0.80
N SER A 307 2.46 14.87 -1.08
CA SER A 307 2.24 14.31 -2.41
C SER A 307 0.75 14.28 -2.74
N MET A 308 0.38 14.76 -3.91
CA MET A 308 -1.01 14.86 -4.36
C MET A 308 -1.13 14.25 -5.76
N LEU A 309 -2.02 13.28 -5.91
CA LEU A 309 -2.22 12.53 -7.14
C LEU A 309 -3.71 12.44 -7.45
N TYR A 310 -4.17 12.91 -8.61
CA TYR A 310 -5.62 12.94 -8.91
C TYR A 310 -6.41 13.64 -7.80
N THR A 311 -5.91 14.75 -7.27
CA THR A 311 -6.60 15.51 -6.23
C THR A 311 -7.21 16.76 -6.85
N THR A 312 -8.46 17.07 -6.50
CA THR A 312 -9.09 18.35 -6.85
C THR A 312 -9.06 19.27 -5.63
N LEU A 313 -8.28 20.35 -5.72
CA LEU A 313 -8.15 21.37 -4.70
C LEU A 313 -8.97 22.60 -5.08
N GLY A 314 -9.95 22.94 -4.23
CA GLY A 314 -10.83 24.09 -4.43
C GLY A 314 -10.78 25.06 -3.25
N SER A 315 -10.35 26.30 -3.48
CA SER A 315 -10.34 27.35 -2.45
C SER A 315 -11.38 28.44 -2.66
N GLY A 316 -11.70 29.13 -1.57
CA GLY A 316 -12.70 30.20 -1.51
C GLY A 316 -12.27 31.53 -2.14
N PHE A 317 -12.83 32.62 -1.63
CA PHE A 317 -12.58 33.98 -2.12
C PHE A 317 -11.35 34.64 -1.47
N GLY A 318 -11.20 35.95 -1.68
CA GLY A 318 -10.29 36.79 -0.91
C GLY A 318 -8.83 36.49 -1.22
N ALA A 319 -8.08 36.11 -0.18
CA ALA A 319 -6.66 35.75 -0.28
C ALA A 319 -6.41 34.23 -0.20
N ALA A 320 -7.47 33.42 -0.33
CA ALA A 320 -7.36 31.97 -0.30
C ALA A 320 -6.64 31.42 -1.54
N SER A 321 -5.86 30.37 -1.32
CA SER A 321 -5.22 29.57 -2.37
C SER A 321 -5.62 28.11 -2.25
N ALA A 322 -5.57 27.37 -3.36
CA ALA A 322 -5.79 25.93 -3.34
C ALA A 322 -4.69 25.24 -2.52
N LEU A 323 -3.45 25.73 -2.63
CA LEU A 323 -2.31 25.23 -1.87
C LEU A 323 -1.33 26.33 -1.48
N THR A 324 -0.97 26.37 -0.21
CA THR A 324 0.12 27.22 0.30
C THR A 324 1.19 26.39 0.98
N CYS A 325 2.46 26.78 0.81
CA CYS A 325 3.54 26.14 1.55
C CYS A 325 4.73 27.05 1.80
N ASP A 326 5.50 26.72 2.85
CA ASP A 326 6.70 27.46 3.20
C ASP A 326 7.96 26.90 2.52
N GLY A 327 9.07 27.62 2.66
CA GLY A 327 10.36 27.21 2.08
C GLY A 327 11.01 26.00 2.74
N GLY A 328 10.44 25.48 3.85
CA GLY A 328 10.87 24.24 4.50
C GLY A 328 10.12 23.01 4.00
N SER A 329 9.16 23.18 3.10
CA SER A 329 8.27 22.12 2.64
C SER A 329 8.71 21.53 1.31
N THR A 330 8.39 20.24 1.10
CA THR A 330 8.56 19.54 -0.19
C THR A 330 7.20 19.13 -0.70
N VAL A 331 6.82 19.58 -1.89
CA VAL A 331 5.49 19.36 -2.45
C VAL A 331 5.60 18.81 -3.86
N THR A 332 4.93 17.70 -4.13
CA THR A 332 4.76 17.12 -5.47
C THR A 332 3.28 16.98 -5.81
N ILE A 333 2.89 17.46 -6.98
CA ILE A 333 1.51 17.42 -7.45
C ILE A 333 1.50 16.81 -8.84
N ARG A 334 0.62 15.84 -9.05
CA ARG A 334 0.44 15.21 -10.36
C ARG A 334 -1.01 14.93 -10.68
N ASN A 335 -1.37 15.05 -11.96
CA ASN A 335 -2.70 14.74 -12.46
C ASN A 335 -3.80 15.40 -11.61
N SER A 336 -3.59 16.63 -11.13
CA SER A 336 -4.48 17.27 -10.15
C SER A 336 -5.09 18.55 -10.71
N ILE A 337 -6.21 18.99 -10.13
CA ILE A 337 -6.84 20.28 -10.44
C ILE A 337 -6.61 21.23 -9.28
N LEU A 338 -6.10 22.43 -9.57
CA LEU A 338 -6.03 23.53 -8.61
C LEU A 338 -6.94 24.65 -9.09
N ALA A 339 -7.93 25.00 -8.27
CA ALA A 339 -8.88 26.06 -8.58
C ALA A 339 -9.13 26.93 -7.35
N THR A 340 -9.19 28.24 -7.57
CA THR A 340 -9.55 29.23 -6.58
C THR A 340 -10.66 30.15 -7.11
N ARG A 341 -11.41 30.78 -6.21
CA ARG A 341 -12.32 31.88 -6.59
C ARG A 341 -11.69 33.24 -6.36
N SER A 342 -10.46 33.28 -5.86
CA SER A 342 -9.69 34.49 -5.62
C SER A 342 -9.01 34.99 -6.90
N SER A 343 -8.50 36.21 -6.85
CA SER A 343 -7.59 36.74 -7.88
C SER A 343 -6.12 36.43 -7.58
N ASP A 344 -5.85 35.88 -6.39
CA ASP A 344 -4.52 35.48 -5.97
C ASP A 344 -4.19 34.12 -6.60
N PRO A 345 -2.90 33.78 -6.78
CA PRO A 345 -2.53 32.49 -7.35
C PRO A 345 -3.06 31.33 -6.49
N GLU A 346 -3.66 30.35 -7.14
CA GLU A 346 -4.14 29.09 -6.55
C GLU A 346 -3.00 28.27 -5.93
N LEU A 347 -1.76 28.46 -6.41
CA LEU A 347 -0.57 27.80 -5.91
C LEU A 347 0.43 28.83 -5.37
N GLN A 348 0.59 28.88 -4.04
CA GLN A 348 1.61 29.69 -3.37
C GLN A 348 2.70 28.78 -2.79
N CYS A 349 3.38 28.07 -3.69
CA CYS A 349 4.42 27.10 -3.37
C CYS A 349 5.59 27.23 -4.35
N GLY A 350 6.51 28.14 -4.07
CA GLY A 350 7.63 28.42 -4.98
C GLY A 350 8.58 27.23 -5.24
N GLY A 351 8.53 26.19 -4.40
CA GLY A 351 9.34 24.97 -4.54
C GLY A 351 8.54 23.72 -4.93
N ALA A 352 7.24 23.83 -5.22
CA ALA A 352 6.45 22.68 -5.63
C ALA A 352 6.86 22.18 -7.02
N THR A 353 6.88 20.85 -7.19
CA THR A 353 6.95 20.21 -8.50
C THR A 353 5.53 19.84 -8.92
N VAL A 354 5.11 20.31 -10.09
CA VAL A 354 3.76 20.11 -10.61
C VAL A 354 3.85 19.57 -12.03
N ASP A 355 3.27 18.40 -12.27
CA ASP A 355 3.28 17.73 -13.57
C ASP A 355 1.86 17.29 -13.96
N ASP A 356 1.56 17.36 -15.25
CA ASP A 356 0.33 16.81 -15.86
C ASP A 356 -0.96 17.27 -15.15
N SER A 357 -0.92 18.47 -14.58
CA SER A 357 -1.99 19.03 -13.77
C SER A 357 -2.66 20.21 -14.47
N ALA A 358 -3.84 20.58 -14.00
CA ALA A 358 -4.59 21.72 -14.52
C ALA A 358 -4.77 22.78 -13.45
N ALA A 359 -4.57 24.02 -13.82
CA ALA A 359 -4.68 25.16 -12.92
C ALA A 359 -5.20 26.38 -13.69
N GLU A 360 -5.65 27.42 -13.00
CA GLU A 360 -6.08 28.67 -13.65
C GLU A 360 -4.91 29.41 -14.30
N ALA A 361 -3.80 29.46 -13.57
CA ALA A 361 -2.55 30.04 -13.97
C ALA A 361 -1.73 29.08 -14.85
N ASP A 362 -0.82 29.67 -15.63
CA ASP A 362 0.19 28.91 -16.36
C ASP A 362 1.33 28.52 -15.42
N LEU A 363 1.33 27.25 -15.00
CA LEU A 363 2.38 26.66 -14.18
C LEU A 363 3.59 26.18 -15.02
N GLY A 364 3.50 26.26 -16.34
CA GLY A 364 4.52 25.77 -17.28
C GLY A 364 4.65 24.24 -17.31
N GLY A 365 5.65 23.75 -18.05
CA GLY A 365 5.93 22.31 -18.14
C GLY A 365 4.87 21.54 -18.92
N THR A 366 4.40 20.42 -18.36
CA THR A 366 3.30 19.61 -18.92
C THR A 366 1.93 20.03 -18.40
N ASN A 367 1.85 21.09 -17.58
CA ASN A 367 0.60 21.54 -17.00
C ASN A 367 -0.28 22.33 -17.99
N THR A 368 -1.58 22.28 -17.75
CA THR A 368 -2.59 22.95 -18.58
C THR A 368 -3.16 24.17 -17.87
N ALA A 369 -2.95 25.36 -18.47
CA ALA A 369 -3.60 26.59 -18.02
C ALA A 369 -5.05 26.63 -18.50
N LEU A 370 -6.00 26.67 -17.57
CA LEU A 370 -7.44 26.74 -17.83
C LEU A 370 -7.93 28.18 -18.01
N GLY A 371 -7.14 29.17 -17.58
CA GLY A 371 -7.58 30.56 -17.47
C GLY A 371 -8.49 30.75 -16.25
N PRO A 372 -9.24 31.87 -16.18
CA PRO A 372 -10.05 32.21 -15.01
C PRO A 372 -11.02 31.09 -14.65
N MET A 373 -11.09 30.75 -13.37
CA MET A 373 -12.00 29.72 -12.87
C MET A 373 -13.47 30.02 -13.18
N SER A 374 -14.20 28.95 -13.50
CA SER A 374 -15.65 28.96 -13.65
C SER A 374 -16.28 27.97 -12.70
N LEU A 375 -17.22 28.44 -11.88
CA LEU A 375 -18.01 27.59 -10.98
C LEU A 375 -18.80 26.51 -11.73
N ALA A 376 -19.10 26.72 -13.02
CA ALA A 376 -19.81 25.74 -13.83
C ALA A 376 -18.98 24.49 -14.13
N TRP A 377 -17.65 24.52 -13.93
CA TRP A 377 -16.83 23.31 -14.08
C TRP A 377 -17.23 22.23 -13.10
N PHE A 378 -17.75 22.62 -11.93
CA PHE A 378 -18.06 21.74 -10.83
C PHE A 378 -19.57 21.64 -10.56
N THR A 379 -20.02 20.56 -9.93
CA THR A 379 -21.42 20.36 -9.56
C THR A 379 -21.89 21.35 -8.49
N ASP A 380 -21.16 21.48 -7.38
CA ASP A 380 -21.38 22.52 -6.36
C ASP A 380 -20.07 22.91 -5.67
N PHE A 381 -19.29 23.76 -6.35
CA PHE A 381 -18.03 24.23 -5.82
C PHE A 381 -18.16 24.92 -4.43
N ALA A 382 -19.27 25.61 -4.17
CA ALA A 382 -19.45 26.32 -2.91
C ALA A 382 -19.81 25.37 -1.76
N GLY A 383 -20.50 24.26 -2.06
CA GLY A 383 -20.78 23.16 -1.15
C GLY A 383 -19.64 22.16 -1.00
N GLY A 384 -18.50 22.37 -1.68
CA GLY A 384 -17.37 21.44 -1.64
C GLY A 384 -17.56 20.18 -2.49
N ASP A 385 -18.54 20.19 -3.40
CA ASP A 385 -18.72 19.16 -4.40
C ASP A 385 -17.95 19.55 -5.67
N PHE A 386 -16.82 18.87 -5.88
CA PHE A 386 -15.91 19.14 -6.98
C PHE A 386 -15.99 18.09 -8.11
N HIS A 387 -17.10 17.33 -8.22
CA HIS A 387 -17.31 16.55 -9.45
C HIS A 387 -17.46 17.50 -10.62
N LEU A 388 -16.93 17.07 -11.75
CA LEU A 388 -16.89 17.77 -13.00
C LEU A 388 -18.26 17.72 -13.70
N SER A 389 -18.78 18.87 -14.11
CA SER A 389 -20.07 18.94 -14.83
C SER A 389 -19.93 19.58 -16.21
N LEU A 390 -19.41 20.81 -16.31
CA LEU A 390 -19.11 21.47 -17.58
C LEU A 390 -17.61 21.55 -17.81
N VAL A 391 -17.04 20.43 -18.22
CA VAL A 391 -15.59 20.26 -18.36
C VAL A 391 -15.02 21.12 -19.48
N PRO A 392 -13.98 21.94 -19.20
CA PRO A 392 -13.21 22.60 -20.24
C PRO A 392 -12.61 21.57 -21.20
N ALA A 393 -12.69 21.81 -22.51
CA ALA A 393 -12.08 20.91 -23.50
C ALA A 393 -10.56 20.72 -23.30
N ALA A 394 -9.89 21.69 -22.67
CA ALA A 394 -8.48 21.60 -22.32
C ALA A 394 -8.18 20.56 -21.23
N LEU A 395 -9.17 20.19 -20.40
CA LEU A 395 -9.00 19.27 -19.27
C LEU A 395 -9.01 17.79 -19.70
N ILE A 396 -9.71 17.45 -20.79
CA ILE A 396 -10.04 16.06 -21.20
C ILE A 396 -8.79 15.19 -21.49
N ASN A 397 -7.61 15.79 -21.67
CA ASN A 397 -6.35 15.07 -21.89
C ASN A 397 -5.17 15.78 -21.18
N ALA A 398 -5.45 16.51 -20.11
CA ALA A 398 -4.44 17.28 -19.40
C ALA A 398 -3.60 16.43 -18.44
N GLY A 399 -4.15 15.29 -18.00
CA GLY A 399 -3.47 14.30 -17.19
C GLY A 399 -2.84 13.19 -18.04
N VAL A 400 -1.92 12.46 -17.42
CA VAL A 400 -1.30 11.26 -18.01
C VAL A 400 -1.30 10.17 -16.95
N TRP A 401 -2.04 9.10 -17.21
CA TRP A 401 -2.03 7.93 -16.36
C TRP A 401 -0.68 7.20 -16.48
N ARG A 402 -0.16 6.69 -15.37
CA ARG A 402 1.10 5.94 -15.31
C ARG A 402 0.94 4.66 -14.51
N GLN A 403 1.81 3.69 -14.76
CA GLN A 403 1.84 2.47 -13.95
C GLN A 403 1.98 2.81 -12.45
N GLY A 404 1.05 2.29 -11.65
CA GLY A 404 0.94 2.57 -10.21
C GLY A 404 -0.06 3.68 -9.86
N ASP A 405 -0.66 4.33 -10.85
CA ASP A 405 -1.79 5.24 -10.64
C ASP A 405 -3.07 4.47 -10.27
N PRO A 406 -4.03 5.13 -9.61
CA PRO A 406 -5.36 4.57 -9.38
C PRO A 406 -6.00 4.08 -10.67
N SER A 407 -6.61 2.90 -10.61
CA SER A 407 -7.42 2.33 -11.70
C SER A 407 -8.85 2.89 -11.74
N VAL A 408 -9.28 3.55 -10.68
CA VAL A 408 -10.57 4.22 -10.55
C VAL A 408 -10.42 5.62 -9.97
N ASP A 409 -11.45 6.44 -10.13
CA ASP A 409 -11.55 7.78 -9.56
C ASP A 409 -12.22 7.78 -8.16
N ILE A 410 -12.68 8.94 -7.68
CA ILE A 410 -13.34 9.09 -6.38
C ILE A 410 -14.69 8.36 -6.27
N ASP A 411 -15.39 8.19 -7.39
CA ASP A 411 -16.72 7.57 -7.44
C ASP A 411 -16.66 6.09 -7.87
N GLY A 412 -15.46 5.60 -8.22
CA GLY A 412 -15.23 4.23 -8.66
C GLY A 412 -15.30 4.08 -10.18
N ASP A 413 -15.38 5.17 -10.93
CA ASP A 413 -15.35 5.16 -12.38
C ASP A 413 -13.95 4.84 -12.89
N LEU A 414 -13.87 4.00 -13.93
CA LEU A 414 -12.61 3.46 -14.43
C LEU A 414 -11.74 4.55 -15.06
N ARG A 415 -10.47 4.56 -14.68
CA ARG A 415 -9.39 5.31 -15.34
C ARG A 415 -8.67 4.41 -16.37
N PRO A 416 -7.84 4.99 -17.26
CA PRO A 416 -6.97 4.19 -18.13
C PRO A 416 -6.12 3.19 -17.33
N ASP A 417 -5.82 2.03 -17.91
CA ASP A 417 -4.98 0.99 -17.31
C ASP A 417 -3.60 0.88 -17.99
N THR A 418 -3.30 1.83 -18.87
CA THR A 418 -2.04 1.93 -19.63
C THR A 418 -1.60 3.39 -19.70
N GLU A 419 -0.32 3.64 -19.98
CA GLU A 419 0.23 4.99 -20.10
C GLU A 419 -0.45 5.77 -21.24
N ASP A 420 -1.53 6.47 -20.92
CA ASP A 420 -2.37 7.22 -21.87
C ASP A 420 -2.87 8.52 -21.23
N ALA A 421 -3.45 9.39 -22.06
CA ALA A 421 -4.08 10.62 -21.61
C ALA A 421 -5.25 10.33 -20.65
N ASP A 422 -5.38 11.16 -19.62
CA ASP A 422 -6.46 11.10 -18.63
C ASP A 422 -6.94 12.51 -18.25
N VAL A 423 -8.00 12.57 -17.45
CA VAL A 423 -8.53 13.78 -16.84
C VAL A 423 -7.85 13.97 -15.47
N PRO A 424 -7.15 15.09 -15.24
CA PRO A 424 -6.59 15.39 -13.93
C PRO A 424 -7.72 15.73 -12.95
N GLY A 425 -7.45 15.60 -11.65
CA GLY A 425 -8.42 15.75 -10.58
C GLY A 425 -9.01 14.42 -10.14
N ALA A 426 -9.79 14.46 -9.07
CA ALA A 426 -10.28 13.25 -8.41
C ALA A 426 -11.44 12.56 -9.12
N ASP A 427 -12.06 13.22 -10.10
CA ASP A 427 -13.28 12.79 -10.76
C ASP A 427 -13.09 12.75 -12.27
N VAL A 428 -13.66 11.75 -12.93
CA VAL A 428 -13.77 11.67 -14.39
C VAL A 428 -15.22 11.96 -14.85
N PRO A 429 -15.44 12.79 -15.88
CA PRO A 429 -16.77 13.31 -16.23
C PRO A 429 -17.69 12.41 -17.07
#